data_AF-A0A1M3N997-F1
#
_entry.id   AF-A0A1M3N997-F1
#
_cell.length_a   1.000
_cell.length_b   1.000
_cell.length_c   1.000
_cell.angle_alpha   90.00
_cell.angle_beta   90.00
_cell.angle_gamma   90.00
#
_symmetry.space_group_name_H-M   'P 1'
#
loop_
_entity.id
_entity.type
_entity.pdbx_description
1 polymer ?
#
loop_
_entity_poly.entity_id
_entity_poly.type
_entity_poly.pdbx_seq_one_letter_code
_entity_poly.pdbx_strand_id
1 'polypeptide(L)'
;MQNGAQNMSPVSGRLLGFVRVVVGGHVCDLAVQAVSFDSDGERMAGGFFVHDDQLGIIVDDAAPAAQVQAQIEKGTAEAVRHLSKKYLN
;
A
#
# COMPACT_ATOMS: atom_id res chain seq x y z
N MET A 1 10.04 -26.33 -22.55
CA MET A 1 8.82 -25.61 -22.10
C MET A 1 9.23 -24.86 -20.85
N GLN A 2 9.54 -23.56 -20.97
CA GLN A 2 10.08 -22.73 -19.89
C GLN A 2 8.97 -22.30 -18.92
N ASN A 3 9.24 -22.42 -17.62
CA ASN A 3 8.39 -22.04 -16.51
C ASN A 3 8.22 -20.52 -16.44
N GLY A 4 6.98 -20.04 -16.51
CA GLY A 4 6.60 -18.63 -16.36
C GLY A 4 5.93 -18.33 -15.01
N ALA A 5 6.41 -18.94 -13.93
CA ALA A 5 6.05 -18.47 -12.59
C ALA A 5 6.79 -17.15 -12.36
N GLN A 6 6.15 -16.04 -12.72
CA GLN A 6 6.52 -14.73 -12.19
C GLN A 6 6.25 -14.77 -10.69
N ASN A 7 7.20 -15.35 -9.97
CA ASN A 7 7.28 -15.35 -8.53
C ASN A 7 7.59 -13.91 -8.13
N MET A 8 6.54 -13.10 -8.05
CA MET A 8 6.65 -11.74 -7.55
C MET A 8 6.99 -11.88 -6.07
N SER A 9 8.28 -11.70 -5.77
CA SER A 9 8.85 -11.77 -4.44
C SER A 9 7.93 -11.08 -3.43
N PRO A 10 7.82 -11.57 -2.18
CA PRO A 10 7.12 -10.82 -1.13
C PRO A 10 7.69 -9.42 -1.16
N VAL A 11 6.82 -8.41 -1.32
CA VAL A 11 7.21 -7.01 -1.45
C VAL A 11 8.13 -6.72 -0.27
N SER A 12 9.44 -6.77 -0.51
CA SER A 12 10.47 -6.71 0.54
C SER A 12 10.74 -5.24 0.81
N GLY A 13 9.69 -4.52 1.16
CA GLY A 13 9.73 -3.10 1.47
C GLY A 13 10.22 -2.88 2.89
N ARG A 14 10.87 -1.74 3.12
CA ARG A 14 11.19 -1.28 4.48
C ARG A 14 9.90 -0.83 5.16
N LEU A 15 9.54 -1.47 6.27
CA LEU A 15 8.42 -1.02 7.09
C LEU A 15 8.72 0.38 7.64
N LEU A 16 7.87 1.36 7.31
CA LEU A 16 7.95 2.73 7.84
C LEU A 16 7.10 2.90 9.09
N GLY A 17 6.01 2.13 9.21
CA GLY A 17 5.10 2.21 10.34
C GLY A 17 3.72 1.68 9.98
N PHE A 18 2.72 2.16 10.73
CA PHE A 18 1.33 1.75 10.57
C PHE A 18 0.40 2.97 10.52
N VAL A 19 -0.65 2.88 9.71
CA VAL A 19 -1.79 3.80 9.74
C VAL A 19 -2.98 3.08 10.32
N ARG A 20 -3.59 3.63 11.37
CA ARG A 20 -4.84 3.12 11.94
C ARG A 20 -6.03 3.76 11.24
N VAL A 21 -6.86 2.93 10.62
CA VAL A 21 -8.13 3.34 10.00
C VAL A 21 -9.29 2.80 10.82
N VAL A 22 -10.24 3.67 11.16
CA VAL A 22 -11.45 3.31 11.93
C VAL A 22 -12.68 3.59 11.09
N VAL A 23 -13.47 2.55 10.80
CA VAL A 23 -14.68 2.64 9.97
C VAL A 23 -15.78 1.79 10.58
N GLY A 24 -16.95 2.38 10.87
CA GLY A 24 -18.10 1.65 11.41
C GLY A 24 -17.85 0.94 12.74
N GLY A 25 -16.89 1.42 13.54
CA GLY A 25 -16.46 0.76 14.78
C GLY A 25 -15.41 -0.34 14.59
N HIS A 26 -15.07 -0.70 13.34
CA HIS A 26 -13.98 -1.61 13.03
C HIS A 26 -12.65 -0.85 12.96
N VAL A 27 -11.62 -1.38 13.62
CA VAL A 27 -10.26 -0.86 13.58
C VAL A 27 -9.41 -1.73 12.66
N CYS A 28 -8.71 -1.11 11.72
CA CYS A 28 -7.79 -1.78 10.80
C CYS A 28 -6.44 -1.06 10.83
N ASP A 29 -5.38 -1.77 11.19
CA ASP A 29 -4.01 -1.26 11.17
C ASP A 29 -3.34 -1.66 9.85
N LEU A 30 -2.97 -0.67 9.05
CA LEU A 30 -2.39 -0.83 7.72
C LEU A 30 -0.89 -0.62 7.78
N ALA A 31 -0.11 -1.63 7.38
CA ALA A 31 1.34 -1.48 7.27
C ALA A 31 1.69 -0.50 6.14
N VAL A 32 2.57 0.46 6.43
CA VAL A 32 3.16 1.36 5.44
C VAL A 32 4.55 0.86 5.10
N GLN A 33 4.75 0.47 3.84
CA GLN A 33 6.00 -0.13 3.37
C GLN A 33 6.62 0.75 2.28
N ALA A 34 7.89 1.11 2.46
CA ALA A 34 8.66 1.79 1.43
C ALA A 34 9.30 0.76 0.51
N VAL A 35 9.12 0.94 -0.80
CA VAL A 35 9.71 0.07 -1.83
C VAL A 35 10.50 0.92 -2.81
N SER A 36 11.58 0.35 -3.35
CA SER A 36 12.28 0.96 -4.48
C SER A 36 11.53 0.63 -5.75
N PHE A 37 10.95 1.63 -6.39
CA PHE A 37 10.38 1.45 -7.73
C PHE A 37 11.52 1.51 -8.74
N ASP A 38 11.85 0.38 -9.35
CA ASP A 38 12.83 0.36 -10.41
C ASP A 38 12.32 1.21 -11.59
N SER A 39 13.18 2.03 -12.16
CA SER A 39 12.78 3.16 -13.01
C SER A 39 12.32 2.77 -14.42
N ASP A 40 12.14 1.47 -14.69
CA ASP A 40 12.08 0.90 -16.05
C ASP A 40 10.67 0.76 -16.63
N GLY A 41 9.75 1.69 -16.32
CA GLY A 41 8.64 1.95 -17.26
C GLY A 41 7.30 2.36 -16.68
N GLU A 42 6.98 2.05 -15.44
CA GLU A 42 5.74 2.51 -14.81
C GLU A 42 6.11 2.94 -13.39
N ARG A 43 6.23 4.26 -13.18
CA ARG A 43 6.44 4.84 -11.86
C ARG A 43 5.20 4.48 -11.04
N MET A 44 5.21 3.32 -10.38
CA MET A 44 4.08 2.87 -9.58
C MET A 44 3.87 3.94 -8.52
N ALA A 45 2.82 4.75 -8.69
CA ALA A 45 2.49 5.77 -7.73
C ALA A 45 2.09 5.02 -6.45
N GLY A 46 2.83 5.23 -5.36
CA GLY A 46 2.49 4.67 -4.05
C GLY A 46 1.01 4.88 -3.72
N GLY A 47 0.46 3.98 -2.91
CA GLY A 47 -0.96 3.95 -2.62
C GLY A 47 -1.40 2.71 -1.85
N PHE A 48 -2.71 2.60 -1.68
CA PHE A 48 -3.32 1.47 -1.00
C PHE A 48 -3.32 0.21 -1.86
N PHE A 49 -3.09 -0.95 -1.23
CA PHE A 49 -3.21 -2.24 -1.89
C PHE A 49 -4.03 -3.22 -1.05
N VAL A 50 -4.59 -4.20 -1.76
CA VAL A 50 -5.22 -5.39 -1.18
C VAL A 50 -4.59 -6.61 -1.85
N HIS A 51 -4.02 -7.52 -1.07
CA HIS A 51 -3.42 -8.76 -1.57
C HIS A 51 -3.63 -9.88 -0.54
N ASP A 52 -4.24 -11.00 -0.94
CA ASP A 52 -4.52 -12.15 -0.07
C ASP A 52 -5.14 -11.75 1.29
N ASP A 53 -6.20 -10.92 1.24
CA ASP A 53 -6.87 -10.30 2.40
C ASP A 53 -6.01 -9.38 3.28
N GLN A 54 -4.74 -9.16 2.92
CA GLN A 54 -3.87 -8.18 3.54
C GLN A 54 -4.10 -6.80 2.91
N LEU A 55 -4.20 -5.82 3.79
CA LEU A 55 -4.40 -4.41 3.45
C LEU A 55 -3.13 -3.64 3.83
N GLY A 56 -2.68 -2.75 2.98
CA GLY A 56 -1.50 -1.94 3.28
C GLY A 56 -1.35 -0.73 2.38
N ILE A 57 -0.29 0.03 2.64
CA ILE A 57 0.09 1.20 1.86
C ILE A 57 1.53 1.02 1.41
N ILE A 58 1.78 1.19 0.11
CA ILE A 58 3.13 1.21 -0.44
C ILE A 58 3.51 2.65 -0.76
N VAL A 59 4.75 3.03 -0.43
CA VAL A 59 5.32 4.32 -0.78
C VAL A 59 6.66 4.16 -1.48
N ASP A 60 7.07 5.17 -2.24
CA ASP A 60 8.37 5.22 -2.91
C ASP A 60 9.47 5.56 -1.89
N ASP A 61 10.43 4.66 -1.73
CA ASP A 61 11.59 4.88 -0.84
C ASP A 61 12.51 6.01 -1.33
N ALA A 62 12.56 6.24 -2.65
CA ALA A 62 13.39 7.27 -3.26
C ALA A 62 12.70 8.64 -3.31
N ALA A 63 11.41 8.72 -2.96
CA ALA A 63 10.67 9.97 -3.03
C ALA A 63 11.03 10.91 -1.87
N PRO A 64 10.98 12.25 -2.10
CA PRO A 64 11.09 13.23 -1.02
C PRO A 64 10.03 13.00 0.06
N ALA A 65 10.35 13.31 1.31
CA ALA A 65 9.44 13.09 2.45
C ALA A 65 8.03 13.68 2.24
N ALA A 66 7.91 14.86 1.62
CA ALA A 66 6.62 15.46 1.29
C ALA A 66 5.79 14.61 0.30
N GLN A 67 6.44 13.95 -0.65
CA GLN A 67 5.78 13.04 -1.59
C GLN A 67 5.42 11.71 -0.93
N VAL A 68 6.29 11.17 -0.07
CA VAL A 68 5.98 10.00 0.75
C VAL A 68 4.73 10.27 1.60
N GLN A 69 4.69 11.41 2.28
CA GLN A 69 3.52 11.83 3.07
C GLN A 69 2.25 11.91 2.21
N ALA A 70 2.32 12.53 1.03
CA ALA A 70 1.18 12.61 0.11
C ALA A 70 0.71 11.22 -0.37
N GLN A 71 1.63 10.27 -0.57
CA GLN A 71 1.29 8.88 -0.92
C GLN A 71 0.60 8.16 0.25
N ILE A 72 1.06 8.37 1.49
CA ILE A 72 0.40 7.82 2.68
C ILE A 72 -1.02 8.37 2.82
N GLU A 73 -1.20 9.68 2.66
CA GLU A 73 -2.52 10.33 2.76
C GLU A 73 -3.48 9.80 1.69
N LYS A 74 -3.01 9.71 0.44
CA LYS A 74 -3.78 9.13 -0.66
C LYS A 74 -4.16 7.68 -0.38
N GLY A 75 -3.20 6.84 0.00
CA GLY A 75 -3.46 5.43 0.34
C GLY A 75 -4.41 5.28 1.52
N THR A 76 -4.32 6.15 2.51
CA THR A 76 -5.25 6.16 3.65
C THR A 76 -6.68 6.47 3.21
N ALA A 77 -6.87 7.47 2.34
CA ALA A 77 -8.19 7.80 1.80
C ALA A 77 -8.80 6.67 0.98
N GLU A 78 -7.98 5.99 0.17
CA GLU A 78 -8.37 4.81 -0.61
C GLU A 78 -8.77 3.65 0.32
N ALA A 79 -8.00 3.41 1.39
CA ALA A 79 -8.30 2.37 2.38
C ALA A 79 -9.62 2.66 3.11
N VAL A 80 -9.86 3.90 3.55
CA VAL A 80 -11.14 4.32 4.16
C VAL A 80 -12.29 4.04 3.21
N ARG A 81 -12.14 4.36 1.91
CA ARG A 81 -13.19 4.10 0.91
C ARG A 81 -13.44 2.62 0.73
N HIS A 82 -12.40 1.79 0.69
CA HIS A 82 -12.52 0.34 0.60
C HIS A 82 -13.22 -0.24 1.83
N LEU A 83 -12.76 0.11 3.04
CA LEU A 83 -13.33 -0.39 4.29
C LEU A 83 -14.76 0.11 4.52
N SER A 84 -15.07 1.34 4.13
CA SER A 84 -16.44 1.87 4.17
C SER A 84 -17.38 1.02 3.33
N LYS A 85 -16.96 0.65 2.11
CA LYS A 85 -17.76 -0.24 1.26
C LYS A 85 -17.92 -1.64 1.84
N LYS A 86 -16.95 -2.12 2.62
CA LYS A 86 -16.94 -3.46 3.21
C LYS A 86 -17.78 -3.57 4.48
N TYR A 87 -17.81 -2.51 5.31
CA TYR A 87 -18.42 -2.56 6.65
C TYR A 87 -19.70 -1.72 6.81
N LEU A 88 -19.97 -0.77 5.91
CA LEU A 88 -21.12 0.14 6.04
C LEU A 88 -22.18 -0.04 4.94
N ASN A 89 -21.88 -0.81 3.89
CA ASN A 89 -22.85 -1.23 2.88
C ASN A 89 -23.34 -2.65 3.19
#